data_AF-A0A2G2DBZ7-F1
#
_entry.id   AF-A0A2G2DBZ7-F1
#
_cell.length_a   1.000
_cell.length_b   1.000
_cell.length_c   1.000
_cell.angle_alpha   90.00
_cell.angle_beta   90.00
_cell.angle_gamma   90.00
#
_symmetry.space_group_name_H-M   'P 1'
#
loop_
_entity.id
_entity.type
_entity.pdbx_description
1 polymer ?
#
loop_
_entity_poly.entity_id
_entity_poly.type
_entity_poly.pdbx_seq_one_letter_code
_entity_poly.pdbx_strand_id
1 'polypeptide(L)' 'MPSHPSQDWSDNAETEQKITYVRQMLGELGSVARNENADMLCYLIEMAYLEAGDVLAGTRPLHLVKKPS' A
#
# COMPACT_ATOMS: atom_id res chain seq x y z
N MET A 1 35.70 6.07 -0.67
CA MET A 1 34.99 5.80 -1.94
C MET A 1 33.51 6.09 -1.70
N PRO A 2 32.82 6.85 -2.56
CA PRO A 2 31.42 7.16 -2.34
C PRO A 2 30.56 5.92 -2.60
N SER A 3 29.66 5.63 -1.67
CA SER A 3 28.70 4.53 -1.69
C SER A 3 27.78 4.66 -2.89
N HIS A 4 27.50 3.53 -3.56
CA HIS A 4 26.66 3.44 -4.75
C HIS A 4 25.24 4.02 -4.51
N PRO A 5 24.80 5.05 -5.26
CA PRO A 5 23.44 5.58 -5.17
C PRO A 5 22.38 4.69 -5.85
N SER A 6 22.77 3.59 -6.48
CA SER A 6 21.90 2.83 -7.40
C SER A 6 20.92 1.86 -6.72
N GLN A 7 21.13 1.55 -5.44
CA GLN A 7 20.36 0.52 -4.72
C GLN A 7 19.02 1.05 -4.17
N ASP A 8 19.02 2.26 -3.58
CA ASP A 8 17.83 2.85 -2.94
C ASP A 8 16.67 3.11 -3.92
N TRP A 9 16.97 3.45 -5.19
CA TRP A 9 15.93 3.69 -6.21
C TRP A 9 15.21 2.41 -6.64
N SER A 10 15.92 1.27 -6.61
CA SER A 10 15.34 -0.03 -6.97
C SER A 10 14.41 -0.53 -5.87
N ASP A 11 14.82 -0.38 -4.61
CA ASP A 11 14.04 -0.86 -3.46
C ASP A 11 12.73 -0.07 -3.29
N ASN A 12 12.77 1.25 -3.53
CA ASN A 12 11.58 2.09 -3.51
C ASN A 12 10.63 1.78 -4.67
N ALA A 13 11.15 1.60 -5.89
CA ALA A 13 10.34 1.23 -7.05
C ALA A 13 9.69 -0.16 -6.88
N GLU A 14 10.42 -1.14 -6.33
CA GLU A 14 9.86 -2.47 -6.02
C GLU A 14 8.77 -2.37 -4.95
N THR A 15 8.95 -1.51 -3.94
CA THR A 15 7.96 -1.26 -2.90
C THR A 15 6.70 -0.61 -3.47
N GLU A 16 6.83 0.41 -4.31
CA GLU A 16 5.70 1.05 -5.00
C GLU A 16 4.92 0.05 -5.87
N GLN A 17 5.62 -0.83 -6.58
CA GLN A 17 4.99 -1.89 -7.37
C GLN A 17 4.19 -2.86 -6.48
N LYS A 18 4.76 -3.29 -5.35
CA LYS A 18 4.08 -4.15 -4.38
C LYS A 18 2.83 -3.49 -3.81
N ILE A 19 2.90 -2.22 -3.42
CA ILE A 19 1.73 -1.49 -2.90
C ILE A 19 0.69 -1.24 -3.99
N THR A 20 1.11 -0.95 -5.22
CA THR A 20 0.19 -0.84 -6.37
C THR A 20 -0.58 -2.14 -6.60
N TYR A 21 0.12 -3.28 -6.54
CA TYR A 21 -0.50 -4.60 -6.64
C TYR A 21 -1.50 -4.85 -5.49
N VAL A 22 -1.14 -4.53 -4.25
CA VAL A 22 -2.06 -4.61 -3.10
C VAL A 22 -3.31 -3.76 -3.34
N ARG A 23 -3.15 -2.52 -3.82
CA ARG A 23 -4.27 -1.62 -4.11
C ARG A 23 -5.20 -2.17 -5.19
N GLN A 24 -4.66 -2.82 -6.22
CA GLN A 24 -5.46 -3.51 -7.24
C GLN A 24 -6.29 -4.64 -6.63
N MET A 25 -5.66 -5.54 -5.86
CA MET A 25 -6.37 -6.63 -5.17
C MET A 25 -7.47 -6.13 -4.24
N LEU A 26 -7.23 -5.05 -3.50
CA LEU A 26 -8.24 -4.44 -2.63
C LEU A 26 -9.46 -3.93 -3.42
N GLY A 27 -9.25 -3.40 -4.63
CA GLY A 27 -10.36 -3.01 -5.51
C GLY A 27 -11.23 -4.20 -5.93
N GLU A 28 -10.61 -5.32 -6.28
CA GLU A 28 -11.31 -6.56 -6.64
C GLU A 28 -12.06 -7.15 -5.44
N LEU A 29 -11.41 -7.27 -4.28
CA LEU A 29 -12.02 -7.79 -3.06
C LEU A 29 -13.18 -6.91 -2.58
N GLY A 30 -13.07 -5.59 -2.73
CA GLY A 30 -14.15 -4.67 -2.39
C GLY A 30 -15.39 -4.88 -3.26
N SER A 31 -15.20 -5.23 -4.55
CA SER A 31 -16.30 -5.60 -5.44
C SER A 31 -17.01 -6.87 -4.97
N VAL A 32 -16.24 -7.91 -4.59
CA VAL A 32 -16.78 -9.17 -4.06
C VAL A 32 -17.55 -8.93 -2.76
N ALA A 33 -16.99 -8.18 -1.80
CA ALA A 33 -17.65 -7.90 -0.52
C ALA A 33 -18.98 -7.14 -0.68
N ARG A 34 -19.06 -6.21 -1.64
CA ARG A 34 -20.31 -5.52 -1.98
C ARG A 34 -21.36 -6.47 -2.55
N ASN A 35 -20.97 -7.39 -3.44
CA ASN A 35 -21.89 -8.35 -4.03
C ASN A 35 -22.49 -9.31 -2.99
N GLU A 36 -21.74 -9.59 -1.92
CA GLU A 36 -22.18 -10.45 -0.81
C GLU A 36 -22.92 -9.68 0.31
N ASN A 37 -23.19 -8.38 0.15
CA ASN A 37 -23.78 -7.51 1.20
C ASN A 37 -23.01 -7.53 2.53
N ALA A 38 -21.69 -7.68 2.47
CA ALA A 38 -20.83 -7.72 3.64
C ALA A 38 -20.34 -6.30 4.00
N ASP A 39 -21.23 -5.45 4.51
CA ASP A 39 -21.01 -4.01 4.68
C ASP A 39 -19.75 -3.66 5.49
N MET A 40 -19.57 -4.31 6.65
CA MET A 40 -18.38 -4.07 7.49
C MET A 40 -17.09 -4.50 6.81
N LEU A 41 -17.13 -5.58 6.03
CA LEU A 41 -15.97 -6.05 5.27
C LEU A 41 -15.66 -5.11 4.12
N CYS A 42 -16.68 -4.64 3.38
CA CYS A 42 -16.53 -3.63 2.34
C CYS A 42 -15.88 -2.35 2.88
N TYR A 43 -16.35 -1.87 4.04
CA TYR A 43 -15.78 -0.70 4.69
C TYR A 43 -14.29 -0.88 5.00
N LEU A 44 -13.89 -2.00 5.60
CA LEU A 44 -12.49 -2.26 5.94
C LEU A 44 -11.60 -2.34 4.69
N ILE A 45 -12.09 -2.97 3.63
CA ILE A 45 -11.37 -3.06 2.36
C ILE A 45 -11.22 -1.68 1.70
N GLU A 46 -12.26 -0.86 1.72
CA GLU A 46 -12.23 0.48 1.16
C GLU A 46 -11.27 1.40 1.93
N MET A 47 -11.28 1.33 3.26
CA MET A 47 -10.32 2.07 4.08
C MET A 47 -8.88 1.63 3.79
N ALA A 48 -8.62 0.33 3.62
CA ALA A 48 -7.31 -0.17 3.23
C ALA A 48 -6.90 0.27 1.81
N TYR A 49 -7.86 0.35 0.88
CA TYR A 49 -7.63 0.82 -0.48
C TYR A 49 -7.19 2.29 -0.51
N LEU A 50 -7.84 3.13 0.30
CA LEU A 50 -7.48 4.55 0.45
C LEU A 50 -6.10 4.71 1.07
N GLU A 51 -5.80 3.96 2.14
CA GLU A 51 -4.49 3.95 2.79
C GLU A 51 -3.36 3.56 1.81
N ALA A 52 -3.57 2.53 0.98
CA ALA A 52 -2.60 2.16 -0.05
C ALA A 52 -2.37 3.27 -1.09
N GLY A 53 -3.40 4.07 -1.38
CA GLY A 53 -3.27 5.26 -2.23
C GLY A 53 -2.47 6.38 -1.58
N ASP A 54 -2.71 6.65 -0.30
CA ASP A 54 -1.95 7.62 0.50
C ASP A 54 -0.46 7.25 0.57
N VAL A 55 -0.17 5.95 0.78
CA VAL A 55 1.19 5.42 0.78
C VAL A 55 1.88 5.64 -0.57
N LEU A 56 1.22 5.34 -1.70
CA LEU A 56 1.79 5.56 -3.04
C LEU A 56 1.98 7.04 -3.38
N ALA A 57 1.14 7.92 -2.83
CA ALA A 57 1.28 9.36 -2.97
C ALA A 57 2.37 9.96 -2.06
N GLY A 58 2.99 9.14 -1.19
CA GLY A 58 3.96 9.59 -0.19
C GLY A 58 3.34 10.43 0.92
N THR A 59 2.01 10.43 1.09
CA THR A 59 1.31 11.21 2.14
C THR A 59 1.32 10.50 3.49
N ARG A 60 1.61 9.19 3.52
CA ARG A 60 1.80 8.40 4.74
C ARG A 60 3.06 7.54 4.72
N PRO A 61 3.80 7.46 5.83
CA PRO A 61 4.94 6.57 5.96
C PRO A 61 4.49 5.10 6.07
N LEU A 62 5.21 4.20 5.38
CA LEU A 62 5.01 2.75 5.43
C LEU A 62 5.18 2.13 6.83
N HIS A 63 5.87 2.84 7.74
CA HIS A 63 6.07 2.41 9.12
C HIS A 63 5.56 3.47 10.09
N LEU A 64 4.62 3.08 10.94
CA LEU A 64 4.11 3.89 12.05
C LEU A 64 5.12 4.01 13.21
N VAL A 65 6.13 3.13 13.26
CA VAL A 65 7.15 3.11 14.31
C VAL A 65 8.53 3.15 13.66
N LYS A 66 9.27 4.22 13.92
CA LYS A 66 10.69 4.33 13.60
C LYS A 66 11.43 3.23 14.36
N LYS A 67 12.08 2.30 13.66
CA LYS A 67 12.93 1.27 14.27
C LYS A 67 14.01 2.00 15.11
N PRO A 68 14.13 1.74 16.43
CA PRO A 68 15.18 2.37 17.22
C PRO A 68 16.55 1.90 16.67
N SER A 69 17.42 2.86 16.37
CA SER A 69 18.81 2.66 15.94
C SER A 69 19.68 2.13 17.07
#